data_AF-D8MJ24-F1
#
_entry.id   AF-D8MJ24-F1
#
_cell.length_a   1.000
_cell.length_b   1.000
_cell.length_c   1.000
_cell.angle_alpha   90.00
_cell.angle_beta   90.00
_cell.angle_gamma   90.00
#
_symmetry.space_group_name_H-M   'P 1'
#
loop_
_entity.id
_entity.type
_entity.pdbx_description
1 polymer ?
#
loop_
_entity_poly.entity_id
_entity_poly.type
_entity_poly.pdbx_seq_one_letter_code
_entity_poly.pdbx_strand_id
1 'polypeptide(L)'
;PWRWYEESMLNCCLDLEDIKQKGITLKNFQCMAHCQGLSVDLTYHEDSKSSLEHFRHAVQKACVDDYQNQSNGPHAQERSTGNHAIGTDVLVVSYSRKVMGQTGTG
;
A
#
# COMPACT_ATOMS: atom_id res chain seq x y z
N PRO A 1 -1.17 26.09 -9.67
CA PRO A 1 -1.31 25.92 -8.20
C PRO A 1 -0.92 24.49 -7.82
N TRP A 2 -0.27 24.27 -6.68
CA TRP A 2 0.17 22.95 -6.22
C TRP A 2 -1.00 22.15 -5.63
N ARG A 3 -0.97 20.82 -5.77
CA ARG A 3 -1.94 19.89 -5.18
C ARG A 3 -1.17 18.87 -4.36
N TRP A 4 -1.57 18.68 -3.11
CA TRP A 4 -0.94 17.72 -2.18
C TRP A 4 -2.01 17.18 -1.22
N TYR A 5 -1.72 16.02 -0.61
CA TYR A 5 -2.56 15.45 0.44
C TYR A 5 -2.18 16.00 1.80
N GLU A 6 -3.17 16.19 2.66
CA GLU A 6 -3.03 16.44 4.09
C GLU A 6 -4.07 15.60 4.87
N GLU A 7 -3.84 15.39 6.16
CA GLU A 7 -4.65 14.49 6.99
C GLU A 7 -6.13 14.90 7.04
N SER A 8 -6.44 16.21 7.05
CA SER A 8 -7.81 16.74 7.06
C SER A 8 -8.62 16.41 5.80
N MET A 9 -7.97 16.04 4.69
CA MET A 9 -8.66 15.67 3.45
C MET A 9 -9.23 14.24 3.49
N LEU A 10 -8.92 13.45 4.52
CA LEU A 10 -9.26 12.02 4.61
C LEU A 10 -10.57 11.74 5.37
N ASN A 11 -11.64 12.50 5.09
CA ASN A 11 -12.90 12.50 5.86
C ASN A 11 -14.06 11.70 5.22
N CYS A 12 -13.77 10.72 4.35
CA CYS A 12 -14.80 9.99 3.59
C CYS A 12 -15.55 8.92 4.41
N CYS A 13 -14.83 8.05 5.12
CA CYS A 13 -15.42 6.85 5.75
C CYS A 13 -15.60 6.95 7.27
N LEU A 14 -14.93 7.91 7.91
CA LEU A 14 -14.77 7.99 9.36
C LEU A 14 -14.74 9.43 9.82
N ASP A 15 -15.21 9.65 11.05
CA ASP A 15 -15.10 10.93 11.72
C ASP A 15 -13.66 11.19 12.17
N LEU A 16 -13.14 12.38 11.85
CA LEU A 16 -11.74 12.73 12.12
C LEU A 16 -11.46 12.88 13.63
N GLU A 17 -12.43 13.30 14.44
CA GLU A 17 -12.26 13.41 15.89
C GLU A 17 -12.23 12.02 16.55
N ASP A 18 -13.04 11.09 16.07
CA ASP A 18 -12.96 9.69 16.48
C ASP A 18 -11.62 9.04 16.11
N ILE A 19 -11.10 9.30 14.90
CA ILE A 19 -9.80 8.76 14.46
C ILE A 19 -8.66 9.26 15.36
N LYS A 20 -8.65 10.55 15.73
CA LYS A 20 -7.62 11.13 16.61
C LYS A 20 -7.55 10.42 17.96
N GLN A 21 -8.69 9.98 18.47
CA GLN A 21 -8.78 9.33 19.79
C GLN A 21 -8.49 7.82 19.73
N LYS A 22 -8.97 7.14 18.69
CA LYS A 22 -9.02 5.66 18.65
C LYS A 22 -8.09 5.03 17.61
N GLY A 23 -7.54 5.83 16.70
CA GLY A 23 -6.83 5.35 15.53
C GLY A 23 -7.75 4.71 14.50
N ILE A 24 -7.16 3.95 13.58
CA ILE A 24 -7.87 3.24 12.51
C ILE A 24 -7.49 1.76 12.47
N THR A 25 -8.41 0.94 11.98
CA THR A 25 -8.10 -0.46 11.61
C THR A 25 -7.52 -0.55 10.20
N LEU A 26 -6.96 -1.70 9.84
CA LEU A 26 -6.49 -1.92 8.45
C LEU A 26 -7.65 -1.85 7.42
N LYS A 27 -8.86 -2.29 7.80
CA LYS A 27 -10.07 -2.15 6.98
C LYS A 27 -10.46 -0.68 6.77
N ASN A 28 -10.36 0.13 7.83
CA ASN A 28 -10.62 1.56 7.76
C ASN A 28 -9.66 2.25 6.77
N PHE A 29 -8.38 1.88 6.82
CA PHE A 29 -7.38 2.37 5.86
C PHE A 29 -7.76 2.01 4.41
N GLN A 30 -8.13 0.75 4.15
CA GLN A 30 -8.57 0.31 2.83
C GLN A 30 -9.76 1.13 2.31
N CYS A 31 -10.79 1.37 3.13
CA CYS A 31 -11.94 2.19 2.76
C CYS A 31 -11.53 3.60 2.33
N MET A 32 -10.67 4.24 3.11
CA MET A 32 -10.18 5.59 2.80
C MET A 32 -9.39 5.62 1.50
N ALA A 33 -8.46 4.68 1.30
CA ALA A 33 -7.68 4.59 0.07
C ALA A 33 -8.58 4.40 -1.18
N HIS A 34 -9.60 3.54 -1.07
CA HIS A 34 -10.59 3.37 -2.14
C HIS A 34 -11.42 4.64 -2.38
N CYS A 35 -11.86 5.35 -1.34
CA CYS A 35 -12.54 6.65 -1.49
C CYS A 35 -11.68 7.69 -2.24
N GLN A 36 -10.35 7.62 -2.10
CA GLN A 36 -9.42 8.51 -2.79
C GLN A 36 -9.05 8.02 -4.21
N GLY A 37 -9.77 7.01 -4.73
CA GLY A 37 -9.61 6.52 -6.09
C GLY A 37 -8.45 5.54 -6.30
N LEU A 38 -7.87 4.99 -5.23
CA LEU A 38 -6.82 3.98 -5.34
C LEU A 38 -7.42 2.58 -5.56
N SER A 39 -6.68 1.74 -6.30
CA SER A 39 -6.92 0.30 -6.32
C SER A 39 -6.22 -0.31 -5.10
N VAL A 40 -6.96 -1.10 -4.31
CA VAL A 40 -6.48 -1.57 -3.00
C VAL A 40 -6.84 -3.03 -2.79
N ASP A 41 -5.82 -3.86 -2.56
CA ASP A 41 -5.97 -5.22 -2.08
C ASP A 41 -5.73 -5.27 -0.56
N LEU A 42 -6.56 -6.05 0.15
CA LEU A 42 -6.47 -6.23 1.59
C LEU A 42 -6.25 -7.71 1.90
N THR A 43 -5.28 -8.01 2.77
CA THR A 43 -4.99 -9.38 3.21
C THR A 43 -4.77 -9.39 4.72
N TYR A 44 -5.49 -10.26 5.42
CA TYR A 44 -5.29 -10.53 6.84
C TYR A 44 -4.36 -11.74 7.02
N HIS A 45 -3.73 -11.85 8.20
CA HIS A 45 -2.89 -13.01 8.51
C HIS A 45 -3.69 -14.32 8.66
N GLU A 46 -5.01 -14.21 8.88
CA GLU A 46 -5.92 -15.36 9.04
C GLU A 46 -6.48 -15.87 7.70
N ASP A 47 -6.29 -15.11 6.61
CA ASP A 47 -6.79 -15.52 5.30
C ASP A 47 -6.08 -16.80 4.84
N SER A 48 -6.83 -17.75 4.27
CA SER A 48 -6.28 -19.02 3.79
C SER A 48 -5.22 -18.87 2.69
N LYS A 49 -5.21 -17.73 2.00
CA LYS A 49 -4.22 -17.36 0.98
C LYS A 49 -3.02 -16.63 1.58
N SER A 50 -3.09 -16.24 2.84
CA SER A 50 -2.02 -15.53 3.53
C SER A 50 -0.95 -16.53 3.99
N SER A 51 0.30 -16.20 3.71
CA SER A 51 1.44 -16.95 4.21
C SER A 51 2.63 -16.01 4.38
N LEU A 52 3.59 -16.42 5.20
CA LEU A 52 4.81 -15.65 5.41
C LEU A 52 5.60 -15.43 4.11
N GLU A 53 5.57 -16.41 3.19
CA GLU A 53 6.19 -16.30 1.87
C GLU A 53 5.49 -15.25 1.01
N HIS A 54 4.16 -15.28 0.95
CA HIS A 54 3.38 -14.26 0.23
C HIS A 54 3.64 -12.85 0.78
N PHE A 55 3.70 -12.70 2.11
CA PHE A 55 4.02 -11.42 2.74
C PHE A 55 5.43 -10.91 2.38
N ARG A 56 6.44 -11.79 2.43
CA ARG A 56 7.82 -11.42 2.02
C ARG A 56 7.89 -10.99 0.57
N HIS A 57 7.18 -11.69 -0.31
CA HIS A 57 7.12 -11.32 -1.72
C HIS A 57 6.45 -9.95 -1.92
N ALA A 58 5.37 -9.65 -1.19
CA ALA A 58 4.74 -8.33 -1.23
C ALA A 58 5.67 -7.21 -0.75
N VAL A 59 6.43 -7.44 0.32
CA VAL A 59 7.45 -6.48 0.80
C VAL A 59 8.53 -6.27 -0.25
N GLN A 60 9.05 -7.34 -0.87
CA GLN A 60 10.06 -7.24 -1.92
C GLN A 60 9.54 -6.43 -3.11
N LYS A 61 8.32 -6.72 -3.59
CA LYS A 61 7.69 -6.00 -4.70
C LYS A 61 7.55 -4.51 -4.41
N ALA A 62 7.16 -4.15 -3.18
CA ALA A 62 6.98 -2.76 -2.77
C ALA A 62 8.28 -1.98 -2.51
N CYS A 63 9.43 -2.67 -2.45
CA CYS A 63 10.73 -2.05 -2.15
C CYS A 63 11.71 -2.08 -3.33
N VAL A 64 11.39 -2.76 -4.43
CA VAL A 64 12.27 -2.88 -5.59
C VAL A 64 11.68 -2.08 -6.74
N ASP A 65 12.44 -1.11 -7.26
CA ASP A 65 12.07 -0.40 -8.47
C ASP A 65 12.12 -1.38 -9.67
N ASP A 66 11.08 -1.35 -10.49
CA ASP A 66 10.89 -2.24 -11.66
C ASP A 66 11.90 -2.01 -12.81
N TYR A 67 12.98 -1.29 -12.53
CA TYR A 67 13.97 -0.80 -13.50
C TYR A 67 14.78 -1.92 -14.19
N GLN A 68 14.79 -3.14 -13.65
CA GLN A 68 15.67 -4.23 -14.10
C GLN A 68 15.02 -5.24 -15.07
N ASN A 69 13.70 -5.22 -15.28
CA ASN A 69 13.03 -6.19 -16.15
C ASN A 69 13.02 -5.84 -17.65
N GLN A 70 13.74 -4.79 -18.06
CA GLN A 70 13.77 -4.34 -19.46
C GLN A 70 15.12 -4.51 -20.17
N SER A 71 16.18 -4.96 -19.48
CA SER A 71 17.55 -4.94 -20.03
C SER A 71 18.12 -6.30 -20.48
N ASN A 72 17.35 -7.39 -20.46
CA ASN A 72 17.84 -8.71 -20.92
C ASN A 72 17.01 -9.27 -22.08
N GLY A 73 17.22 -8.73 -23.29
CA GLY A 73 16.73 -9.32 -24.55
C GLY A 73 17.34 -8.60 -25.76
N PRO A 74 18.02 -9.30 -26.70
CA PRO A 74 18.73 -8.66 -27.82
C PRO A 74 17.84 -8.18 -28.97
N HIS A 75 16.51 -8.15 -28.82
CA HIS A 75 15.60 -7.62 -29.84
C HIS A 75 14.76 -6.49 -29.27
N ALA A 76 15.27 -5.26 -29.40
CA ALA A 76 14.50 -4.04 -29.22
C ALA A 76 13.44 -3.96 -30.33
N GLN A 77 12.23 -4.45 -30.04
CA GLN A 77 11.06 -4.19 -30.87
C GLN A 77 10.28 -2.99 -30.29
N GLU A 78 9.94 -2.08 -31.18
CA GLU A 78 9.37 -0.76 -30.96
C GLU A 78 8.30 -0.74 -29.87
N ARG A 79 8.57 -0.02 -28.79
CA ARG A 79 7.61 0.18 -27.70
C ARG A 79 6.54 1.17 -28.17
N SER A 80 5.35 0.63 -28.36
CA SER A 80 4.10 1.37 -28.33
C SER A 80 4.10 2.37 -27.16
N THR A 81 4.02 3.65 -27.50
CA THR A 81 3.74 4.75 -26.59
C THR A 81 2.31 4.60 -26.06
N GLY A 82 2.15 3.86 -24.97
CA GLY A 82 0.89 3.73 -24.27
C GLY A 82 1.12 3.61 -22.77
N ASN A 83 0.97 4.74 -22.06
CA ASN A 83 0.67 4.85 -20.62
C ASN A 83 1.11 3.69 -19.71
N HIS A 84 2.40 3.34 -19.68
CA HIS A 84 2.94 2.65 -18.50
C HIS A 84 3.09 3.69 -17.40
N ALA A 85 1.99 3.93 -16.67
CA ALA A 85 2.10 4.51 -15.34
C ALA A 85 3.13 3.67 -14.59
N ILE A 86 4.19 4.30 -14.10
CA ILE A 86 5.16 3.68 -13.20
C ILE A 86 4.35 3.30 -11.96
N GLY A 87 3.79 2.10 -11.96
CA GLY A 87 2.99 1.58 -10.88
C GLY A 87 3.92 1.18 -9.77
N THR A 88 4.32 2.13 -8.93
CA THR A 88 4.95 1.81 -7.66
C THR A 88 3.91 1.09 -6.81
N ASP A 89 4.06 -0.22 -6.62
CA ASP A 89 3.26 -0.95 -5.65
C ASP A 89 3.57 -0.41 -4.25
N VAL A 90 2.57 0.14 -3.57
CA VAL A 90 2.72 0.63 -2.20
C VAL A 90 2.16 -0.43 -1.25
N LEU A 91 2.99 -0.86 -0.29
CA LEU A 91 2.56 -1.75 0.78
C LEU A 91 2.37 -0.97 2.09
N VAL A 92 1.19 -1.12 2.69
CA VAL A 92 0.88 -0.61 4.03
C VAL A 92 0.66 -1.79 4.96
N VAL A 93 1.27 -1.75 6.14
CA VAL A 93 1.24 -2.85 7.12
C VAL A 93 0.65 -2.39 8.45
N SER A 94 -0.16 -3.25 9.06
CA SER A 94 -0.65 -3.11 10.44
C SER A 94 -0.05 -4.24 11.27
N TYR A 95 0.65 -3.93 12.36
CA TYR A 95 1.39 -4.90 13.15
C TYR A 95 1.51 -4.46 14.60
N SER A 96 1.52 -5.40 15.54
CA SER A 96 1.71 -5.11 16.96
C SER A 96 3.16 -4.76 17.30
N ARG A 97 3.39 -3.52 17.70
CA ARG A 97 4.66 -3.00 18.24
C ARG A 97 5.14 -3.81 19.45
N LYS A 98 4.22 -4.22 20.32
CA LYS A 98 4.54 -5.01 21.52
C LYS A 98 5.22 -6.33 21.18
N VAL A 99 4.73 -7.03 20.14
CA VAL A 99 5.32 -8.29 19.67
C VAL A 99 6.75 -8.09 19.14
N MET A 100 7.04 -6.90 18.61
CA MET A 100 8.36 -6.51 18.10
C MET A 100 9.27 -5.89 19.16
N GLY A 101 8.88 -5.86 20.44
CA GLY A 101 9.65 -5.21 21.50
C GLY A 101 9.70 -3.68 21.40
N GLN A 102 8.77 -3.07 20.66
CA GLN A 102 8.66 -1.62 20.50
C GLN A 102 7.64 -1.04 21.50
N THR A 103 7.74 0.27 21.78
CA THR A 103 6.80 0.99 22.64
C THR A 103 5.48 1.30 21.92
N GLY A 104 4.35 1.13 22.61
CA GLY A 104 2.99 1.39 22.08
C GLY A 104 2.20 0.12 21.76
N THR A 105 0.94 0.28 21.38
CA THR A 105 -0.05 -0.83 21.24
C THR A 105 -0.62 -1.01 19.84
N GLY A 106 -0.27 -0.15 18.89
CA GLY A 106 -0.54 -0.35 17.46
C GLY A 106 0.19 -1.59 16.97
#